data_AF-F8F5Z3-F1
#
_entry.id   AF-F8F5Z3-F1
#
_cell.length_a   1.000
_cell.length_b   1.000
_cell.length_c   1.000
_cell.angle_alpha   90.00
_cell.angle_beta   90.00
_cell.angle_gamma   90.00
#
_symmetry.space_group_name_H-M   'P 1'
#
loop_
_entity.id
_entity.type
_entity.pdbx_description
1 polymer ?
#
loop_
_entity_poly.entity_id
_entity_poly.type
_entity_poly.pdbx_seq_one_letter_code
_entity_poly.pdbx_strand_id
1 'polypeptide(L)'
;MHPVFSELPYIVLGKSRTKGQTGGQVSGYLDSTSFYSKIASSRLFIYIGFHSFYHLHFTPLEAMCMGVPVLFLYQSGLTKEALDHGVSLDLLNETGMCSSVHELQLRASSLFHNLEALEDLSRRQYALFRNVFSRTYALQQLKRFYWRIQDGLPEKSNLHVQAPFVKEEIKPLYRKPSIKTNLPVNSQPSAWKRLERSPAPRFMGRTKASSADKQKPAVMPQAC
;
A
#
# COMPACT_ATOMS: atom_id res chain seq x y z
N MET A 1 6.74 14.94 0.56
CA MET A 1 5.58 14.02 0.47
C MET A 1 4.51 14.61 1.37
N HIS A 2 3.32 14.91 0.86
CA HIS A 2 2.24 15.42 1.71
C HIS A 2 1.96 14.41 2.84
N PRO A 3 1.71 14.85 4.08
CA PRO A 3 1.42 13.99 5.24
C PRO A 3 0.00 13.40 5.16
N VAL A 4 -0.42 12.91 4.00
CA VAL A 4 -1.79 12.43 3.73
C VAL A 4 -2.21 11.29 4.67
N PHE A 5 -1.25 10.53 5.21
CA PHE A 5 -1.54 9.38 6.08
C PHE A 5 -0.82 9.46 7.43
N SER A 6 -0.51 10.67 7.93
CA SER A 6 0.24 10.82 9.19
C SER A 6 -0.44 10.20 10.41
N GLU A 7 -1.75 9.97 10.36
CA GLU A 7 -2.53 9.36 11.44
C GLU A 7 -2.44 7.83 11.47
N LEU A 8 -1.93 7.20 10.41
CA LEU A 8 -1.84 5.74 10.30
C LEU A 8 -0.37 5.31 10.19
N PRO A 9 0.03 4.19 10.82
CA PRO A 9 1.36 3.64 10.58
C PRO A 9 1.42 3.12 9.14
N TYR A 10 2.24 3.76 8.31
CA TYR A 10 2.41 3.37 6.90
C TYR A 10 3.88 3.13 6.55
N ILE A 11 4.05 2.27 5.55
CA ILE A 11 5.31 1.98 4.91
C ILE A 11 5.15 2.24 3.42
N VAL A 12 6.10 2.96 2.82
CA VAL A 12 6.13 3.14 1.37
C VAL A 12 7.09 2.11 0.81
N LEU A 13 6.57 1.21 -0.03
CA LEU A 13 7.36 0.20 -0.73
C LEU A 13 7.76 0.76 -2.11
N GLY A 14 9.04 1.06 -2.32
CA GLY A 14 9.48 1.61 -3.60
C GLY A 14 10.97 1.86 -3.74
N LYS A 15 11.39 2.21 -4.97
CA LYS A 15 12.78 2.48 -5.33
C LYS A 15 13.23 3.88 -4.87
N SER A 16 13.09 4.24 -3.60
CA SER A 16 13.82 5.39 -3.08
C SER A 16 15.19 4.94 -2.61
N ARG A 17 16.26 5.43 -3.25
CA ARG A 17 17.64 5.25 -2.77
C ARG A 17 17.93 6.11 -1.54
N THR A 18 17.12 7.13 -1.29
CA THR A 18 17.26 8.05 -0.16
C THR A 18 16.27 7.68 0.94
N LYS A 19 16.79 7.47 2.16
CA LYS A 19 15.97 7.38 3.38
C LYS A 19 15.18 8.69 3.50
N GLY A 20 13.86 8.63 3.37
CA GLY A 20 13.00 9.81 3.42
C GLY A 20 13.12 10.51 4.78
N GLN A 21 13.33 11.83 4.78
CA GLN A 21 13.46 12.69 5.96
C GLN A 21 12.12 13.01 6.66
N THR A 22 11.00 12.40 6.28
CA THR A 22 9.67 12.81 6.76
C THR A 22 8.81 11.62 7.15
N GLY A 23 8.80 11.28 8.44
CA GLY A 23 7.72 10.60 9.18
C GLY A 23 7.34 9.14 8.82
N GLY A 24 7.44 8.73 7.56
CA GLY A 24 7.11 7.39 7.09
C GLY A 24 8.36 6.54 6.91
N GLN A 25 8.28 5.26 7.28
CA GLN A 25 9.36 4.31 7.02
C GLN A 25 9.34 4.00 5.51
N VAL A 26 10.20 4.68 4.75
CA VAL A 26 10.41 4.30 3.35
C VAL A 26 11.32 3.08 3.37
N SER A 27 10.77 1.91 3.03
CA SER A 27 11.62 0.77 2.68
C SER A 27 12.22 1.09 1.32
N GLY A 28 13.56 1.21 1.27
CA GLY A 28 14.29 1.35 0.01
C GLY A 28 14.13 0.10 -0.87
N TYR A 29 15.11 -0.15 -1.74
CA TYR A 29 15.06 -1.35 -2.58
C TYR A 29 14.97 -2.62 -1.70
N LEU A 30 13.91 -3.41 -1.92
CA LEU A 30 13.69 -4.71 -1.28
C LEU A 30 13.85 -5.80 -2.33
N ASP A 31 14.39 -6.95 -1.94
CA ASP A 31 14.26 -8.17 -2.74
C ASP A 31 12.78 -8.60 -2.83
N SER A 32 12.44 -9.43 -3.82
CA SER A 32 11.06 -9.85 -4.07
C SER A 32 10.41 -10.51 -2.85
N THR A 33 11.14 -11.35 -2.11
CA THR A 33 10.61 -12.04 -0.93
C THR A 33 10.25 -11.03 0.15
N SER A 34 11.15 -10.10 0.45
CA SER A 34 10.92 -9.03 1.42
C SER A 34 9.76 -8.12 1.00
N PHE A 35 9.70 -7.75 -0.29
CA PHE A 35 8.65 -6.91 -0.85
C PHE A 35 7.26 -7.55 -0.69
N TYR A 36 7.08 -8.79 -1.16
CA TYR A 36 5.80 -9.49 -1.05
C TYR A 36 5.46 -9.84 0.40
N SER A 37 6.45 -10.15 1.24
CA SER A 37 6.24 -10.37 2.68
C SER A 37 5.68 -9.13 3.36
N LYS A 38 6.16 -7.93 2.99
CA LYS A 38 5.61 -6.66 3.49
C LYS A 38 4.18 -6.43 3.03
N ILE A 39 3.86 -6.68 1.76
CA ILE A 39 2.47 -6.59 1.28
C ILE A 39 1.59 -7.57 2.05
N ALA A 40 1.96 -8.85 2.10
CA ALA A 40 1.18 -9.91 2.75
C ALA A 40 0.99 -9.74 4.26
N SER A 41 1.83 -8.94 4.93
CA SER A 41 1.70 -8.60 6.36
C SER A 41 1.00 -7.27 6.61
N SER A 42 0.65 -6.53 5.54
CA SER A 42 -0.09 -5.27 5.64
C SER A 42 -1.58 -5.51 5.81
N ARG A 43 -2.26 -4.66 6.59
CA ARG A 43 -3.72 -4.70 6.74
C ARG A 43 -4.46 -4.17 5.52
N LEU A 44 -3.86 -3.20 4.84
CA LEU A 44 -4.44 -2.48 3.72
C LEU A 44 -3.31 -2.08 2.77
N PHE A 45 -3.57 -2.14 1.47
CA PHE A 45 -2.67 -1.63 0.45
C PHE A 45 -3.30 -0.38 -0.20
N ILE A 46 -2.55 0.72 -0.25
CA ILE A 46 -3.04 1.97 -0.85
C ILE A 46 -2.38 2.18 -2.20
N TYR A 47 -3.21 2.26 -3.25
CA TYR A 47 -2.78 2.48 -4.62
C TYR A 47 -3.23 3.84 -5.16
N ILE A 48 -2.34 4.82 -5.08
CA ILE A 48 -2.59 6.18 -5.59
C ILE A 48 -2.31 6.27 -7.10
N GLY A 49 -1.42 5.42 -7.63
CA GLY A 49 -1.10 5.37 -9.05
C GLY A 49 -0.53 6.69 -9.61
N PHE A 50 -0.59 6.84 -10.93
CA PHE A 50 -0.15 8.05 -11.67
C PHE A 50 -1.32 8.94 -12.11
N HIS A 51 -2.47 8.89 -11.42
CA HIS A 51 -3.68 9.63 -11.84
C HIS A 51 -4.02 9.43 -13.33
N SER A 52 -3.76 8.23 -13.84
CA SER A 52 -3.91 7.88 -15.25
C SER A 52 -4.64 6.56 -15.40
N PHE A 53 -5.61 6.53 -16.30
CA PHE A 53 -6.38 5.35 -16.68
C PHE A 53 -5.58 4.33 -17.49
N TYR A 54 -4.41 4.71 -18.01
CA TYR A 54 -3.67 3.90 -18.98
C TYR A 54 -2.46 3.18 -18.37
N HIS A 55 -2.26 3.30 -17.07
CA HIS A 55 -1.11 2.72 -16.39
C HIS A 55 -1.56 1.76 -15.29
N LEU A 56 -1.78 0.50 -15.69
CA LEU A 56 -2.10 -0.58 -14.78
C LEU A 56 -0.81 -1.10 -14.12
N HIS A 57 -0.75 -1.05 -12.79
CA HIS A 57 0.28 -1.77 -12.03
C HIS A 57 -0.23 -3.15 -11.65
N PHE A 58 0.64 -4.17 -11.71
CA PHE A 58 0.31 -5.51 -11.23
C PHE A 58 0.28 -5.61 -9.70
N THR A 59 1.06 -4.78 -9.00
CA THR A 59 1.18 -4.81 -7.54
C THR A 59 -0.15 -4.75 -6.77
N PRO A 60 -1.11 -3.86 -7.08
CA PRO A 60 -2.41 -3.91 -6.40
C PRO A 60 -3.18 -5.20 -6.69
N LEU A 61 -3.07 -5.80 -7.88
CA LEU A 61 -3.68 -7.10 -8.17
C LEU A 61 -3.03 -8.22 -7.36
N GLU A 62 -1.70 -8.20 -7.25
CA GLU A 62 -0.96 -9.14 -6.42
C GLU A 62 -1.35 -9.02 -4.95
N ALA A 63 -1.55 -7.79 -4.44
CA ALA A 63 -2.08 -7.53 -3.10
C ALA A 63 -3.47 -8.17 -2.90
N MET A 64 -4.41 -7.95 -3.84
CA MET A 64 -5.73 -8.58 -3.81
C MET A 64 -5.64 -10.11 -3.82
N CYS A 65 -4.76 -10.69 -4.64
CA CYS A 65 -4.52 -12.15 -4.69
C CYS A 65 -3.94 -12.70 -3.38
N MET A 66 -3.17 -11.90 -2.65
CA MET A 66 -2.68 -12.24 -1.31
C MET A 66 -3.75 -12.06 -0.21
N GLY A 67 -4.97 -11.62 -0.57
CA GLY A 67 -6.04 -11.34 0.37
C GLY A 67 -5.89 -10.01 1.10
N VAL A 68 -4.98 -9.14 0.66
CA VAL A 68 -4.77 -7.81 1.23
C VAL A 68 -5.75 -6.84 0.54
N PRO A 69 -6.68 -6.24 1.27
CA PRO A 69 -7.62 -5.29 0.67
C PRO A 69 -6.89 -4.07 0.12
N VAL A 70 -7.37 -3.56 -1.00
CA VAL A 70 -6.76 -2.42 -1.71
C VAL A 70 -7.70 -1.22 -1.72
N LEU A 71 -7.22 -0.02 -1.41
CA LEU A 71 -7.92 1.20 -1.79
C LEU A 71 -7.21 1.82 -2.99
N PHE A 72 -7.98 2.25 -3.98
CA PHE A 72 -7.44 2.82 -5.22
C PHE A 72 -8.24 4.02 -5.69
N LEU A 73 -7.60 4.91 -6.44
CA LEU A 73 -8.28 6.08 -6.99
C LEU A 73 -9.09 5.74 -8.23
N TYR A 74 -10.17 6.51 -8.44
CA TYR A 74 -10.96 6.50 -9.66
C TYR A 74 -10.06 6.59 -10.90
N GLN A 75 -9.09 7.50 -10.91
CA GLN A 75 -8.13 7.69 -12.00
C GLN A 75 -6.99 6.64 -11.98
N SER A 76 -7.33 5.36 -11.98
CA SER A 76 -6.37 4.26 -12.02
C SER A 76 -6.64 3.31 -13.18
N GLY A 77 -5.60 2.59 -13.62
CA GLY A 77 -5.73 1.53 -14.61
C GLY A 77 -6.70 0.42 -14.16
N LEU A 78 -6.80 0.15 -12.86
CA LEU A 78 -7.76 -0.83 -12.31
C LEU A 78 -9.19 -0.44 -12.63
N THR A 79 -9.52 0.83 -12.40
CA THR A 79 -10.85 1.38 -12.69
C THR A 79 -11.18 1.24 -14.17
N LYS A 80 -10.25 1.65 -15.04
CA LYS A 80 -10.48 1.61 -16.50
C LYS A 80 -10.76 0.21 -17.00
N GLU A 81 -9.92 -0.75 -16.62
CA GLU A 81 -10.08 -2.15 -17.04
C GLU A 81 -11.38 -2.77 -16.51
N ALA A 82 -11.79 -2.44 -15.28
CA ALA A 82 -13.06 -2.91 -14.74
C ALA A 82 -14.27 -2.29 -15.45
N LEU A 83 -14.23 -1.00 -15.75
CA LEU A 83 -15.27 -0.32 -16.54
C LEU A 83 -15.38 -0.91 -17.95
N ASP A 84 -14.25 -1.21 -18.60
CA ASP A 84 -14.23 -1.85 -19.92
C ASP A 84 -14.78 -3.28 -19.89
N HIS A 85 -14.65 -3.95 -18.75
CA HIS A 85 -15.29 -5.24 -18.47
C HIS A 85 -16.80 -5.09 -18.10
N GLY A 86 -17.33 -3.87 -18.02
CA GLY A 86 -18.74 -3.60 -17.73
C GLY A 86 -19.10 -3.57 -16.24
N VAL A 87 -18.13 -3.39 -15.35
CA VAL A 87 -18.38 -3.19 -13.91
C VAL A 87 -18.93 -1.78 -13.69
N SER A 88 -19.95 -1.62 -12.84
CA SER A 88 -20.50 -0.29 -12.52
C SER A 88 -19.60 0.51 -11.57
N LEU A 89 -19.71 1.84 -11.61
CA LEU A 89 -19.02 2.72 -10.67
C LEU A 89 -19.43 2.46 -9.22
N ASP A 90 -20.70 2.14 -8.97
CA ASP A 90 -21.20 1.84 -7.63
C ASP A 90 -20.52 0.59 -7.07
N LEU A 91 -20.41 -0.47 -7.87
CA LEU A 91 -19.73 -1.69 -7.45
C LEU A 91 -18.22 -1.45 -7.26
N LEU A 92 -17.61 -0.57 -8.06
CA LEU A 92 -16.21 -0.17 -7.85
C LEU A 92 -16.03 0.62 -6.55
N ASN A 93 -16.94 1.53 -6.24
CA ASN A 93 -16.95 2.29 -4.99
C ASN A 93 -17.09 1.34 -3.79
N GLU A 94 -17.97 0.36 -3.87
CA GLU A 94 -18.13 -0.67 -2.85
C GLU A 94 -16.90 -1.57 -2.69
N THR A 95 -16.09 -1.72 -3.75
CA THR A 95 -14.89 -2.56 -3.78
C THR A 95 -13.59 -1.78 -3.63
N GLY A 96 -13.63 -0.57 -3.05
CA GLY A 96 -12.45 0.16 -2.60
C GLY A 96 -11.97 1.27 -3.53
N MET A 97 -12.69 1.56 -4.61
CA MET A 97 -12.47 2.77 -5.40
C MET A 97 -12.80 4.02 -4.57
N CYS A 98 -12.00 5.06 -4.70
CA CYS A 98 -12.19 6.36 -4.07
C CYS A 98 -12.08 7.47 -5.13
N SER A 99 -12.91 8.50 -5.05
CA SER A 99 -12.91 9.64 -5.98
C SER A 99 -11.71 10.56 -5.81
N SER A 100 -11.15 10.62 -4.60
CA SER A 100 -10.07 11.55 -4.25
C SER A 100 -9.13 10.94 -3.20
N VAL A 101 -7.95 11.55 -3.09
CA VAL A 101 -6.96 11.21 -2.06
C VAL A 101 -7.52 11.44 -0.65
N HIS A 102 -8.34 12.49 -0.48
CA HIS A 102 -8.98 12.79 0.80
C HIS A 102 -10.00 11.71 1.20
N GLU A 103 -10.86 11.29 0.27
CA GLU A 103 -11.79 10.18 0.52
C GLU A 103 -11.02 8.88 0.84
N LEU A 104 -9.94 8.62 0.10
CA LEU A 104 -9.09 7.47 0.34
C LEU A 104 -8.51 7.47 1.76
N GLN A 105 -8.03 8.62 2.24
CA GLN A 105 -7.57 8.80 3.61
C GLN A 105 -8.67 8.51 4.63
N LEU A 106 -9.83 9.14 4.50
CA LEU A 106 -10.97 8.92 5.41
C LEU A 106 -11.37 7.43 5.45
N ARG A 107 -11.46 6.81 4.28
CA ARG A 107 -11.81 5.40 4.15
C ARG A 107 -10.74 4.50 4.77
N ALA A 108 -9.45 4.78 4.53
CA ALA A 108 -8.35 4.05 5.16
C ALA A 108 -8.41 4.14 6.70
N SER A 109 -8.62 5.34 7.26
CA SER A 109 -8.74 5.53 8.71
C SER A 109 -9.95 4.78 9.28
N SER A 110 -11.09 4.80 8.60
CA SER A 110 -12.29 4.08 9.05
C SER A 110 -12.13 2.56 9.04
N LEU A 111 -11.38 2.02 8.07
CA LEU A 111 -11.18 0.57 7.90
C LEU A 111 -10.04 0.02 8.76
N PHE A 112 -9.03 0.83 9.10
CA PHE A 112 -7.75 0.34 9.64
C PHE A 112 -7.87 -0.55 10.90
N HIS A 113 -8.88 -0.30 11.74
CA HIS A 113 -9.17 -1.06 12.94
C HIS A 113 -10.35 -2.04 12.81
N ASN A 114 -11.08 -2.00 11.69
CA ASN A 114 -12.25 -2.84 11.46
C ASN A 114 -11.86 -4.08 10.60
N LEU A 115 -11.40 -5.14 11.28
CA LEU A 115 -10.92 -6.35 10.62
C LEU A 115 -12.00 -7.06 9.79
N GLU A 116 -13.25 -7.05 10.27
CA GLU A 116 -14.37 -7.67 9.56
C GLU A 116 -14.65 -6.93 8.25
N ALA A 117 -14.67 -5.59 8.27
CA ALA A 117 -14.85 -4.79 7.06
C ALA A 117 -13.69 -4.95 6.08
N LEU A 118 -12.45 -5.09 6.57
CA LEU A 118 -11.28 -5.38 5.73
C LEU A 118 -11.36 -6.75 5.07
N GLU A 119 -11.81 -7.78 5.81
CA GLU A 119 -12.02 -9.13 5.27
C GLU A 119 -13.11 -9.13 4.19
N ASP A 120 -14.23 -8.47 4.47
CA ASP A 120 -15.34 -8.36 3.54
C ASP A 120 -14.93 -7.60 2.26
N LEU A 121 -14.18 -6.50 2.40
CA LEU A 121 -13.63 -5.76 1.27
C LEU A 121 -12.72 -6.65 0.41
N SER A 122 -11.80 -7.38 1.04
CA SER A 122 -10.89 -8.32 0.35
C SER A 122 -11.65 -9.39 -0.42
N ARG A 123 -12.68 -9.98 0.20
CA ARG A 123 -13.56 -10.98 -0.44
C ARG A 123 -14.31 -10.41 -1.64
N ARG A 124 -14.91 -9.22 -1.51
CA ARG A 124 -15.63 -8.55 -2.61
C ARG A 124 -14.69 -8.20 -3.76
N GLN A 125 -13.49 -7.69 -3.44
CA GLN A 125 -12.45 -7.42 -4.44
C GLN A 125 -12.04 -8.67 -5.19
N TYR A 126 -11.76 -9.76 -4.46
CA TYR A 126 -11.41 -11.03 -5.10
C TYR A 126 -12.53 -11.53 -6.01
N ALA A 127 -13.79 -11.50 -5.54
CA ALA A 127 -14.94 -11.95 -6.32
C ALA A 127 -15.13 -11.16 -7.63
N LEU A 128 -14.90 -9.85 -7.57
CA LEU A 128 -14.99 -8.94 -8.72
C LEU A 128 -13.79 -9.10 -9.67
N PHE A 129 -12.59 -8.86 -9.17
CA PHE A 129 -11.39 -8.69 -9.99
C PHE A 129 -10.82 -9.99 -10.54
N ARG A 130 -11.15 -11.16 -9.96
CA ARG A 130 -10.76 -12.45 -10.56
C ARG A 130 -11.32 -12.67 -11.96
N ASN A 131 -12.46 -12.04 -12.28
CA ASN A 131 -13.09 -12.14 -13.59
C ASN A 131 -12.49 -11.12 -14.56
N VAL A 132 -12.36 -9.87 -14.10
CA VAL A 132 -11.76 -8.75 -14.85
C VAL A 132 -10.32 -9.09 -15.27
N PHE A 133 -9.51 -9.57 -14.33
CA PHE A 133 -8.10 -9.89 -14.56
C PHE A 133 -7.88 -11.40 -14.70
N SER A 134 -8.74 -12.06 -15.48
CA SER A 134 -8.61 -13.48 -15.79
C SER A 134 -7.77 -13.72 -17.04
N ARG A 135 -7.01 -14.82 -17.07
CA ARG A 135 -6.33 -15.30 -18.29
C ARG A 135 -7.30 -15.48 -19.45
N THR A 136 -8.51 -15.98 -19.16
CA THR A 136 -9.55 -16.19 -20.17
C THR A 136 -9.96 -14.88 -20.81
N TYR A 137 -10.23 -13.84 -20.01
CA TYR A 137 -10.56 -12.51 -20.52
C TYR A 137 -9.41 -11.90 -21.32
N ALA A 138 -8.17 -11.97 -20.80
CA ALA A 138 -7.00 -11.47 -21.50
C ALA A 138 -6.81 -12.13 -22.89
N LEU A 139 -7.01 -13.45 -22.99
CA LEU A 139 -6.94 -14.17 -24.26
C LEU A 139 -8.09 -13.78 -25.21
N GLN A 140 -9.29 -13.53 -24.69
CA GLN A 140 -10.41 -13.04 -25.51
C GLN A 140 -10.12 -11.64 -26.07
N GLN A 141 -9.58 -10.73 -25.24
CA GLN A 141 -9.20 -9.39 -25.68
C GLN A 141 -8.06 -9.42 -26.71
N LEU A 142 -7.07 -10.30 -26.52
CA LEU A 142 -6.00 -10.51 -27.49
C LEU A 142 -6.55 -11.00 -28.83
N LYS A 143 -7.47 -11.97 -28.83
CA LYS A 143 -8.15 -12.42 -30.06
C LYS A 143 -8.87 -11.26 -30.74
N ARG A 144 -9.69 -10.51 -30.01
CA ARG A 144 -10.41 -9.33 -30.56
C ARG A 144 -9.46 -8.29 -31.13
N PHE A 145 -8.33 -8.04 -30.46
CA PHE A 145 -7.30 -7.14 -30.96
C PHE A 145 -6.70 -7.66 -32.27
N TYR A 146 -6.30 -8.94 -32.32
CA TYR A 146 -5.77 -9.58 -33.52
C TYR A 146 -6.72 -9.43 -34.73
N TRP A 147 -8.01 -9.75 -34.55
CA TRP A 147 -9.02 -9.60 -35.61
C TRP A 147 -9.13 -8.16 -36.14
N ARG A 148 -8.97 -7.14 -35.26
CA ARG A 148 -9.06 -5.73 -35.67
C ARG A 148 -7.85 -5.26 -36.49
N ILE A 149 -6.68 -5.85 -36.28
CA ILE A 149 -5.46 -5.44 -36.97
C ILE A 149 -5.14 -6.32 -38.18
N GLN A 150 -5.82 -7.46 -38.33
CA GLN A 150 -5.49 -8.48 -39.33
C GLN A 150 -5.48 -7.95 -40.76
N ASP A 151 -6.41 -7.06 -41.12
CA ASP A 151 -6.49 -6.46 -42.46
C ASP A 151 -5.36 -5.46 -42.76
N GLY A 152 -4.69 -4.96 -41.71
CA GLY A 152 -3.55 -4.05 -41.80
C GLY A 152 -2.19 -4.75 -41.65
N LEU A 153 -2.18 -6.07 -41.42
CA LEU A 153 -0.93 -6.83 -41.35
C LEU A 153 -0.47 -7.16 -42.78
N PRO A 154 0.81 -6.93 -43.13
CA PRO A 154 1.34 -7.35 -44.42
C PRO A 154 1.13 -8.87 -44.59
N GLU A 155 0.85 -9.31 -45.81
CA GLU A 155 0.69 -10.74 -46.14
C GLU A 155 1.83 -11.55 -45.52
N LYS A 156 1.47 -12.65 -44.85
CA LYS A 156 2.34 -13.50 -44.04
C LYS A 156 3.75 -13.60 -44.64
N SER A 157 4.71 -12.90 -44.04
CA SER A 157 6.10 -13.27 -44.22
C SER A 157 6.24 -14.68 -43.63
N ASN A 158 6.85 -15.61 -44.37
CA ASN A 158 7.07 -17.01 -43.97
C ASN A 158 8.08 -17.16 -42.80
N LEU A 159 8.13 -16.19 -41.89
CA LEU A 159 8.91 -16.26 -40.67
C LEU A 159 8.16 -17.15 -39.69
N HIS A 160 8.57 -18.41 -39.64
CA HIS A 160 8.20 -19.34 -38.58
C HIS A 160 8.71 -18.80 -37.24
N VAL A 161 7.88 -18.00 -36.57
CA VAL A 161 8.11 -17.63 -35.17
C VAL A 161 7.74 -18.84 -34.33
N GLN A 162 8.72 -19.63 -33.93
CA GLN A 162 8.53 -20.61 -32.86
C GLN A 162 8.21 -19.86 -31.57
N ALA A 163 6.94 -19.84 -31.18
CA ALA A 163 6.55 -19.32 -29.87
C ALA A 163 7.15 -20.24 -28.79
N PRO A 164 7.94 -19.73 -27.83
CA PRO A 164 8.40 -20.52 -26.70
C PRO A 164 7.21 -20.69 -25.74
N PHE A 165 6.30 -21.60 -26.06
CA PHE A 165 5.26 -22.02 -25.14
C PHE A 165 5.90 -22.92 -24.08
N VAL A 166 6.45 -22.31 -23.02
CA VAL A 166 6.77 -23.03 -21.80
C VAL A 166 5.44 -23.44 -21.16
N LYS A 167 5.13 -24.74 -21.16
CA LYS A 167 4.07 -25.31 -20.33
C LYS A 167 4.50 -25.22 -18.86
N GLU A 168 4.37 -24.06 -18.24
CA GLU A 168 4.46 -23.99 -16.78
C GLU A 168 3.18 -24.54 -16.17
N GLU A 169 3.33 -25.63 -15.40
CA GLU A 169 2.28 -26.11 -14.50
C GLU A 169 2.01 -25.04 -13.43
N ILE A 170 0.90 -24.32 -13.58
CA ILE A 170 0.43 -23.37 -12.58
C ILE A 170 -0.05 -24.17 -11.38
N LYS A 171 0.81 -24.36 -10.38
CA LYS A 171 0.38 -24.85 -9.06
C LYS A 171 -0.60 -23.83 -8.47
N PRO A 172 -1.80 -24.23 -8.01
CA PRO A 172 -2.74 -23.30 -7.41
C PRO A 172 -2.16 -22.77 -6.09
N LEU A 173 -1.64 -21.54 -6.12
CA LEU A 173 -1.26 -20.75 -4.95
C LEU A 173 -2.50 -20.20 -4.24
N TYR A 174 -3.52 -21.04 -4.08
CA TYR A 174 -4.76 -20.66 -3.40
C TYR A 174 -4.56 -20.83 -1.90
N ARG A 175 -4.13 -19.77 -1.21
CA ARG A 175 -4.38 -19.69 0.23
C ARG A 175 -5.84 -19.30 0.44
N LYS A 176 -6.53 -20.00 1.34
CA LYS A 176 -7.84 -19.53 1.83
C LYS A 176 -7.66 -18.10 2.35
N PRO A 177 -8.59 -17.17 2.06
CA PRO A 177 -8.59 -15.85 2.65
C PRO A 177 -8.89 -16.04 4.14
N SER A 178 -7.84 -16.13 4.94
CA SER A 178 -7.94 -16.07 6.39
C SER A 178 -6.95 -15.00 6.82
N ILE A 179 -7.46 -13.91 7.37
CA ILE A 179 -6.62 -12.88 7.97
C ILE A 179 -5.80 -13.56 9.06
N LYS A 180 -4.47 -13.43 8.98
CA LYS A 180 -3.62 -13.90 10.07
C LYS A 180 -3.87 -13.00 11.28
N THR A 181 -4.53 -13.55 12.29
CA THR A 181 -4.74 -12.90 13.60
C THR A 181 -3.48 -12.89 14.47
N ASN A 182 -2.43 -13.61 14.06
CA ASN A 182 -1.15 -13.62 14.75
C ASN A 182 -0.36 -12.34 14.42
N LEU A 183 -0.63 -11.28 15.16
CA LEU A 183 0.36 -10.24 15.42
C LEU A 183 1.64 -10.91 15.94
N PRO A 184 2.84 -10.42 15.60
CA PRO A 184 4.06 -10.88 16.24
C PRO A 184 3.95 -10.58 17.75
N VAL A 185 3.73 -11.62 18.55
CA VAL A 185 3.94 -11.57 20.00
C VAL A 185 5.43 -11.31 20.18
N ASN A 186 5.76 -10.11 20.66
CA ASN A 186 7.06 -9.68 21.17
C ASN A 186 8.17 -10.74 21.09
N SER A 187 8.79 -10.90 19.93
CA SER A 187 10.14 -11.45 19.88
C SER A 187 11.06 -10.31 20.28
N GLN A 188 11.26 -10.12 21.59
CA GLN A 188 12.32 -9.26 22.07
C GLN A 188 13.64 -9.68 21.40
N PRO A 189 14.39 -8.76 20.78
CA PRO A 189 15.74 -9.07 20.37
C PRO A 189 16.59 -9.25 21.64
N SER A 190 17.11 -10.46 21.84
CA SER A 190 18.01 -10.87 22.92
C SER A 190 19.40 -10.20 22.88
N ALA A 191 19.54 -9.08 22.16
CA ALA A 191 20.82 -8.44 21.86
C ALA A 191 21.16 -7.24 22.78
N TRP A 192 20.36 -6.92 23.80
CA TRP A 192 20.62 -5.78 24.70
C TRP A 192 21.14 -6.15 26.09
N LYS A 193 21.50 -7.41 26.34
CA LYS A 193 22.05 -7.84 27.65
C LYS A 193 23.57 -7.66 27.82
N ARG A 194 24.18 -6.69 27.12
CA ARG A 194 25.61 -6.39 27.31
C ARG A 194 25.93 -4.91 27.16
N LEU A 195 25.38 -4.07 28.04
CA LEU A 195 25.96 -2.75 28.35
C LEU A 195 25.41 -2.12 29.64
N GLU A 196 25.36 -2.88 30.74
CA GLU A 196 25.17 -2.31 32.08
C GLU A 196 26.13 -2.96 33.09
N ARG A 197 27.43 -2.67 32.89
CA ARG A 197 28.42 -2.67 33.97
C ARG A 197 29.39 -1.53 33.70
N SER A 198 28.99 -0.33 34.11
CA SER A 198 29.93 0.74 34.46
C SER A 198 29.35 1.54 35.62
N PRO A 199 30.13 1.79 36.68
CA PRO A 199 29.64 2.31 37.95
C PRO A 199 29.27 3.79 37.87
N ALA A 200 28.28 4.16 38.69
CA ALA A 200 27.74 5.50 38.84
C ALA A 200 28.81 6.56 39.19
N PRO A 201 28.72 7.78 38.63
CA PRO A 201 29.46 8.92 39.15
C PRO A 201 28.84 9.39 40.49
N ARG A 202 29.72 9.55 41.48
CA ARG A 202 29.42 10.05 42.83
C ARG A 202 28.84 11.46 42.77
N PHE A 203 27.65 11.63 43.33
CA PHE A 203 27.09 12.93 43.72
C PHE A 203 27.86 13.45 44.94
N MET A 204 28.69 14.49 44.77
CA MET A 204 29.07 15.39 45.86
C MET A 204 28.28 16.69 45.69
N GLY A 205 27.48 17.01 46.70
CA GLY A 205 26.74 18.26 46.74
C GLY A 205 27.62 19.47 47.04
N ARG A 206 27.09 20.66 46.74
CA ARG A 206 27.17 21.80 47.66
C ARG A 206 26.14 22.87 47.28
N THR A 207 25.39 23.24 48.30
CA THR A 207 24.48 24.38 48.46
C THR A 207 25.18 25.72 48.34
N LYS A 208 24.50 26.75 47.79
CA LYS A 208 24.25 28.08 48.42
C LYS A 208 23.70 29.12 47.42
N ALA A 209 22.62 29.80 47.82
CA ALA A 209 22.17 31.18 47.52
C ALA A 209 20.65 31.21 47.84
N SER A 210 20.05 31.86 48.85
CA SER A 210 20.19 33.20 49.44
C SER A 210 20.33 34.28 48.37
N SER A 211 19.53 35.33 48.27
CA SER A 211 18.32 35.84 48.95
C SER A 211 18.01 37.18 48.24
N ALA A 212 16.83 37.74 48.51
CA ALA A 212 16.37 39.09 48.17
C ALA A 212 15.76 39.24 46.76
N ASP A 213 14.44 39.37 46.60
CA ASP A 213 13.50 40.36 47.16
C ASP A 213 13.69 41.74 46.48
N LYS A 214 12.76 42.08 45.57
CA LYS A 214 12.21 43.43 45.44
C LYS A 214 10.97 43.46 44.55
N GLN A 215 9.94 44.06 45.13
CA GLN A 215 8.57 44.24 44.70
C GLN A 215 8.38 45.26 43.56
N LYS A 216 7.29 45.04 42.79
CA LYS A 216 6.25 46.01 42.34
C LYS A 216 6.60 47.12 41.31
N PRO A 217 5.59 47.75 40.66
CA PRO A 217 4.59 47.17 39.74
C PRO A 217 4.34 48.06 38.48
N ALA A 218 3.42 47.59 37.62
CA ALA A 218 2.46 48.32 36.77
C ALA A 218 2.94 49.51 35.90
N VAL A 219 2.62 49.47 34.60
CA VAL A 219 1.90 50.54 33.86
C VAL A 219 1.40 49.95 32.52
N MET A 220 0.07 49.96 32.31
CA MET A 220 -0.55 49.95 30.98
C MET A 220 -0.38 51.34 30.34
N PRO A 221 -0.38 51.43 29.01
CA PRO A 221 -1.39 52.28 28.40
C PRO A 221 -2.10 51.65 27.20
N GLN A 222 -3.22 52.28 26.89
CA GLN A 222 -4.24 51.95 25.90
C GLN A 222 -3.83 52.30 24.45
N ALA A 223 -4.60 51.71 23.53
CA ALA A 223 -5.11 52.26 22.27
C ALA A 223 -4.12 52.77 21.20
N CYS A 224 -4.10 52.07 20.05
CA CYS A 224 -4.88 52.40 18.85
C CYS A 224 -5.12 51.11 18.05
#